data_AF-A0A1V4K8U5-F1
#
_entry.id   AF-A0A1V4K8U5-F1
#
_cell.length_a   1.000
_cell.length_b   1.000
_cell.length_c   1.000
_cell.angle_alpha   90.00
_cell.angle_beta   90.00
_cell.angle_gamma   90.00
#
_symmetry.space_group_name_H-M   'P 1'
#
loop_
_entity.id
_entity.type
_entity.pdbx_description
1 polymer ?
#
loop_
_entity_poly.entity_id
_entity_poly.type
_entity_poly.pdbx_seq_one_letter_code
_entity_poly.pdbx_strand_id
1 'polypeptide(L)'
;MVPAQSKEGRVKGGKRLSCPGQPLRPDLLFRPGGGGAAMAKSKNHTTHNQSRKWHRNGIKKPRSHRYESLKGVDPKFLRNMRFAKKHNKKGLKKMQANNAKQAAQQKKD
;
A
#
# COMPACT_ATOMS: atom_id res chain seq x y z
N MET A 1 -16.62 8.97 -15.17
CA MET A 1 -15.19 9.24 -15.41
C MET A 1 -14.81 10.32 -14.43
N VAL A 2 -14.13 9.96 -13.33
CA VAL A 2 -13.70 10.93 -12.31
C VAL A 2 -12.18 10.81 -12.24
N PRO A 3 -11.42 11.89 -12.51
CA PRO A 3 -9.97 11.83 -12.53
C PRO A 3 -9.41 11.67 -11.12
N ALA A 4 -8.41 10.80 -11.00
CA ALA A 4 -7.60 10.61 -9.81
C ALA A 4 -6.82 11.88 -9.48
N GLN A 5 -6.83 12.29 -8.20
CA GLN A 5 -5.92 13.34 -7.71
C GLN A 5 -4.81 12.69 -6.89
N SER A 6 -3.61 12.73 -7.45
CA SER A 6 -2.34 12.54 -6.77
C SER A 6 -2.16 13.63 -5.70
N LYS A 7 -1.75 13.24 -4.49
CA LYS A 7 -1.23 14.19 -3.49
C LYS A 7 0.26 13.90 -3.28
N GLU A 8 1.07 14.57 -4.07
CA GLU A 8 2.51 14.72 -3.81
C GLU A 8 2.70 15.70 -2.65
N GLY A 9 3.24 15.18 -1.55
CA GLY A 9 3.62 15.96 -0.38
C GLY A 9 4.95 16.67 -0.61
N ARG A 10 4.85 17.94 -0.97
CA ARG A 10 5.87 19.01 -0.99
C ARG A 10 7.01 18.83 0.05
N VAL A 11 8.23 18.58 -0.45
CA VAL A 11 9.47 18.68 0.32
C VAL A 11 9.71 20.15 0.69
N LYS A 12 9.72 20.48 1.99
CA LYS A 12 10.19 21.78 2.50
C LYS A 12 11.69 21.68 2.74
N GLY A 13 12.46 22.46 1.99
CA GLY A 13 13.90 22.57 2.13
C GLY A 13 14.37 23.36 3.35
N GLY A 14 15.66 23.17 3.65
CA GLY A 14 16.59 24.24 4.00
C GLY A 14 16.70 24.65 5.46
N LYS A 15 17.77 24.19 6.12
CA LYS A 15 18.77 25.08 6.73
C LYS A 15 20.16 24.44 6.57
N ARG A 16 20.96 25.02 5.67
CA ARG A 16 22.41 24.82 5.62
C ARG A 16 23.01 25.54 6.81
N LEU A 17 23.70 24.83 7.71
CA LEU A 17 24.73 25.44 8.54
C LEU A 17 26.07 25.10 7.89
N SER A 18 26.61 26.11 7.21
CA SER A 18 27.96 26.15 6.66
C SER A 18 28.94 26.19 7.83
N CYS A 19 29.68 25.12 8.08
CA CYS A 19 30.88 25.19 8.91
C CYS A 19 32.02 25.72 8.02
N PRO A 20 32.56 26.93 8.27
CA PRO A 20 33.72 27.43 7.54
C PRO A 20 34.93 26.54 7.81
N GLY A 21 35.73 26.32 6.76
CA GLY A 21 36.81 25.35 6.69
C GLY A 21 37.75 25.37 7.89
N GLN A 22 38.15 24.16 8.30
CA GLN A 22 39.31 23.97 9.13
C GLN A 22 40.33 23.05 8.41
N PRO A 23 41.62 23.38 8.53
CA PRO A 23 42.66 23.01 7.60
C PRO A 23 43.02 21.52 7.62
N LEU A 24 43.49 21.06 6.47
CA LEU A 24 44.16 19.79 6.25
C LEU A 24 45.21 19.56 7.33
N ARG A 25 45.04 18.50 8.13
CA ARG A 25 46.17 17.92 8.89
C ARG A 25 46.85 16.91 7.98
N PRO A 26 48.10 17.15 7.53
CA PRO A 26 48.89 16.11 6.89
C PRO A 26 49.50 15.23 7.98
N ASP A 27 49.60 13.94 7.67
CA ASP A 27 50.52 12.98 8.28
C ASP A 27 50.25 12.57 9.74
N LEU A 28 49.12 11.91 9.95
CA LEU A 28 49.18 10.70 10.76
C LEU A 28 49.72 9.60 9.86
N LEU A 29 50.94 9.13 10.13
CA LEU A 29 51.41 7.86 9.63
C LEU A 29 50.35 6.81 9.94
N PHE A 30 49.57 6.45 8.92
CA PHE A 30 48.82 5.20 8.92
C PHE A 30 49.86 4.11 9.01
N ARG A 31 50.13 3.67 10.24
CA ARG A 31 50.96 2.52 10.53
C ARG A 31 50.13 1.30 10.14
N PRO A 32 50.41 0.56 9.05
CA PRO A 32 49.90 -0.80 8.93
C PRO A 32 50.70 -1.67 9.91
N GLY A 33 50.44 -1.47 11.20
CA GLY A 33 50.95 -2.30 12.27
C GLY A 33 50.16 -3.60 12.27
N GLY A 34 50.85 -4.66 11.86
CA GLY A 34 50.30 -6.01 11.72
C GLY A 34 49.57 -6.52 12.95
N GLY A 35 48.59 -7.36 12.67
CA GLY A 35 47.80 -8.09 13.64
C GLY A 35 46.97 -9.09 12.87
N GLY A 36 47.63 -10.15 12.38
CA GLY A 36 46.98 -11.34 11.85
C GLY A 36 46.12 -11.96 12.94
N ALA A 37 44.89 -11.49 13.08
CA ALA A 37 43.86 -12.19 13.81
C ALA A 37 43.25 -13.19 12.83
N ALA A 38 43.46 -14.48 13.12
CA ALA A 38 42.76 -15.60 12.49
C ALA A 38 41.32 -15.18 12.17
N MET A 39 40.86 -15.45 10.95
CA MET A 39 39.50 -15.15 10.47
C MET A 39 38.48 -15.41 11.58
N ALA A 40 38.18 -14.35 12.34
CA ALA A 40 37.54 -14.49 13.63
C ALA A 40 36.08 -14.74 13.32
N LYS A 41 35.60 -15.95 13.62
CA LYS A 41 34.27 -16.40 13.21
C LYS A 41 33.22 -15.37 13.66
N SER A 42 32.63 -14.67 12.69
CA SER A 42 31.50 -13.78 12.93
C SER A 42 30.21 -14.58 13.11
N LYS A 43 29.21 -13.99 13.77
CA LYS A 43 27.87 -14.60 13.87
C LYS A 43 27.27 -14.74 12.47
N ASN A 44 26.88 -15.96 12.08
CA ASN A 44 26.35 -16.24 10.74
C ASN A 44 24.90 -15.76 10.52
N HIS A 45 24.08 -15.61 11.56
CA HIS A 45 22.68 -15.20 11.44
C HIS A 45 22.11 -14.64 12.76
N THR A 46 21.22 -13.62 12.70
CA THR A 46 20.49 -13.09 13.87
C THR A 46 19.14 -12.45 13.51
N THR A 47 18.11 -12.77 14.30
CA THR A 47 16.77 -12.16 14.24
C THR A 47 16.52 -11.19 15.41
N HIS A 48 17.54 -10.91 16.23
CA HIS A 48 17.42 -10.25 17.55
C HIS A 48 16.67 -8.91 17.56
N ASN A 49 16.92 -8.04 16.57
CA ASN A 49 16.28 -6.71 16.51
C ASN A 49 15.23 -6.60 15.38
N GLN A 50 14.85 -7.70 14.74
CA GLN A 50 13.91 -7.66 13.62
C GLN A 50 12.48 -7.35 14.10
N SER A 51 12.02 -8.08 15.12
CA SER A 51 10.69 -7.87 15.71
C SER A 51 10.50 -6.44 16.22
N ARG A 52 11.48 -5.89 16.96
CA ARG A 52 11.39 -4.52 17.48
C ARG A 52 11.26 -3.48 16.36
N LYS A 53 11.98 -3.65 15.24
CA LYS A 53 11.87 -2.76 14.08
C LYS A 53 10.51 -2.87 13.40
N TRP A 54 9.98 -4.08 13.20
CA TRP A 54 8.66 -4.29 12.61
C TRP A 54 7.54 -3.68 13.47
N HIS A 55 7.68 -3.73 14.78
CA HIS A 55 6.70 -3.17 15.72
C HIS A 55 6.86 -1.66 15.96
N ARG A 56 7.98 -1.02 15.61
CA ARG A 56 8.12 0.47 15.72
C ARG A 56 7.03 1.22 14.94
N ASN A 57 6.74 0.75 13.72
CA ASN A 57 5.68 1.31 12.87
C ASN A 57 4.34 0.54 13.02
N GLY A 58 4.38 -0.58 13.76
CA GLY A 58 3.28 -1.53 13.91
C GLY A 58 3.07 -2.40 12.67
N ILE A 59 2.84 -3.70 12.88
CA ILE A 59 2.45 -4.62 11.81
C ILE A 59 0.96 -4.40 11.52
N LYS A 60 0.65 -3.66 10.44
CA LYS A 60 -0.73 -3.35 10.06
C LYS A 60 -1.33 -4.50 9.26
N LYS A 61 -2.57 -4.85 9.57
CA LYS A 61 -3.38 -5.80 8.78
C LYS A 61 -3.72 -5.18 7.41
N PRO A 62 -3.85 -5.97 6.34
CA PRO A 62 -4.35 -5.44 5.07
C PRO A 62 -5.75 -4.86 5.26
N ARG A 63 -6.05 -3.77 4.56
CA ARG A 63 -7.35 -3.11 4.66
C ARG A 63 -8.40 -3.94 3.93
N SER A 64 -9.46 -4.34 4.63
CA SER A 64 -10.64 -4.93 4.02
C SER A 64 -11.50 -3.83 3.37
N HIS A 65 -11.97 -4.07 2.15
CA HIS A 65 -12.92 -3.20 1.48
C HIS A 65 -14.29 -3.90 1.39
N ARG A 66 -15.39 -3.12 1.36
CA ARG A 66 -16.75 -3.69 1.24
C ARG A 66 -16.93 -4.49 -0.06
N TYR A 67 -16.30 -4.02 -1.15
CA TYR A 67 -16.35 -4.67 -2.46
C TYR A 67 -14.92 -4.88 -2.95
N GLU A 68 -14.51 -6.14 -3.05
CA GLU A 68 -13.21 -6.54 -3.56
C GLU A 68 -13.21 -6.62 -5.10
N SER A 69 -12.00 -6.65 -5.69
CA SER A 69 -11.86 -6.80 -7.14
C SER A 69 -12.23 -8.21 -7.61
N LEU A 70 -12.85 -8.33 -8.79
CA LEU A 70 -13.21 -9.61 -9.41
C LEU A 70 -12.09 -10.19 -10.29
N LYS A 71 -10.83 -9.83 -10.01
CA LYS A 71 -9.66 -10.33 -10.76
C LYS A 71 -9.42 -11.80 -10.37
N GLY A 72 -9.21 -12.66 -11.37
CA GLY A 72 -8.99 -14.10 -11.17
C GLY A 72 -10.27 -14.94 -11.13
N VAL A 73 -11.45 -14.33 -11.27
CA VAL A 73 -12.71 -15.06 -11.48
C VAL A 73 -12.78 -15.60 -12.91
N ASP A 74 -13.39 -16.77 -13.09
CA ASP A 74 -13.54 -17.44 -14.40
C ASP A 74 -14.03 -16.47 -15.50
N PRO A 75 -13.28 -16.35 -16.63
CA PRO A 75 -13.68 -15.51 -17.74
C PRO A 75 -15.06 -15.83 -18.31
N LYS A 76 -15.51 -17.09 -18.33
CA LYS A 76 -16.82 -17.46 -18.87
C LYS A 76 -17.95 -16.89 -17.99
N PHE A 77 -17.82 -17.03 -16.67
CA PHE A 77 -18.71 -16.38 -15.72
C PHE A 77 -18.69 -14.85 -15.84
N LEU A 78 -17.51 -14.23 -15.92
CA LEU A 78 -17.38 -12.77 -16.06
C LEU A 78 -18.05 -12.24 -17.33
N ARG A 79 -17.94 -12.96 -18.45
CA ARG A 79 -18.63 -12.58 -19.70
C ARG A 79 -20.14 -12.53 -19.50
N ASN A 80 -20.72 -13.57 -18.91
CA ASN A 80 -22.17 -13.61 -18.66
C ASN A 80 -22.61 -12.49 -17.70
N MET A 81 -21.93 -12.32 -16.57
CA MET A 81 -22.25 -11.26 -15.60
C MET A 81 -22.16 -9.86 -16.23
N ARG A 82 -21.19 -9.61 -17.11
CA ARG A 82 -21.08 -8.34 -17.85
C ARG A 82 -22.27 -8.13 -18.79
N PHE A 83 -22.72 -9.15 -19.51
CA PHE A 83 -23.90 -9.06 -20.37
C PHE A 83 -25.19 -8.83 -19.57
N ALA A 84 -25.38 -9.54 -18.45
CA ALA A 84 -26.52 -9.33 -17.57
C ALA A 84 -26.57 -7.88 -17.05
N LYS A 85 -25.45 -7.37 -16.53
CA LYS A 85 -25.33 -5.98 -16.07
C LYS A 85 -25.56 -4.96 -17.19
N LYS A 86 -25.11 -5.26 -18.42
CA LYS A 86 -25.29 -4.40 -19.60
C LYS A 86 -26.77 -4.22 -19.96
N HIS A 87 -27.58 -5.27 -19.86
CA HIS A 87 -28.97 -5.25 -20.35
C HIS A 87 -30.04 -4.97 -19.28
N ASN A 88 -29.67 -4.78 -18.02
CA ASN A 88 -30.61 -4.44 -16.93
C ASN A 88 -31.49 -3.20 -17.20
N LYS A 89 -31.03 -2.24 -18.01
CA LYS A 89 -31.81 -1.04 -18.37
C LYS A 89 -33.11 -1.37 -19.10
N LYS A 90 -33.17 -2.48 -19.85
CA LYS A 90 -34.36 -2.87 -20.62
C LYS A 90 -35.55 -3.26 -19.73
N GLY A 91 -35.28 -3.82 -18.55
CA GLY A 91 -36.30 -4.27 -17.60
C GLY A 91 -36.77 -3.21 -16.61
N LEU A 92 -36.19 -2.00 -16.65
CA LEU A 92 -36.33 -1.02 -15.58
C LEU A 92 -37.79 -0.55 -15.37
N LYS A 93 -38.53 -0.30 -16.47
CA LYS A 93 -39.94 0.13 -16.40
C LYS A 93 -40.84 -0.93 -15.75
N LYS A 94 -40.61 -2.21 -16.07
CA LYS A 94 -41.36 -3.33 -15.49
C LYS A 94 -41.06 -3.48 -13.99
N MET A 95 -39.78 -3.32 -13.62
CA MET A 95 -39.34 -3.36 -12.23
C MET A 95 -39.95 -2.23 -11.40
N GLN A 96 -39.95 -0.99 -11.92
CA GLN A 96 -40.58 0.16 -11.23
C GLN A 96 -42.07 -0.04 -11.01
N ALA A 97 -42.79 -0.50 -12.05
CA ALA A 97 -44.22 -0.77 -11.94
C ALA A 97 -44.52 -1.90 -10.92
N ASN A 98 -43.69 -2.95 -10.87
CA ASN A 98 -43.84 -4.01 -9.88
C ASN A 98 -43.55 -3.51 -8.46
N ASN A 99 -42.45 -2.76 -8.27
CA ASN A 99 -42.09 -2.20 -6.98
C ASN A 99 -43.15 -1.21 -6.46
N ALA A 100 -43.75 -0.40 -7.33
CA ALA A 100 -44.84 0.51 -6.94
C ALA A 100 -46.09 -0.25 -6.50
N LYS A 101 -46.43 -1.36 -7.18
CA LYS A 101 -47.52 -2.25 -6.77
C LYS A 101 -47.25 -2.90 -5.42
N GLN A 102 -46.02 -3.38 -5.20
CA GLN A 102 -45.62 -3.97 -3.92
C GLN A 102 -45.62 -2.94 -2.78
N ALA A 103 -45.11 -1.74 -3.02
CA ALA A 103 -45.12 -0.65 -2.03
C ALA A 103 -46.56 -0.23 -1.67
N ALA A 104 -47.49 -0.26 -2.63
CA ALA A 104 -48.91 0.02 -2.37
C ALA A 104 -49.60 -1.11 -1.58
N GLN A 105 -49.16 -2.36 -1.73
CA GLN A 105 -49.64 -3.50 -0.95
C GLN A 105 -49.13 -3.46 0.50
N GLN A 106 -47.87 -3.07 0.71
CA GLN A 106 -47.25 -2.94 2.04
C GLN A 106 -47.83 -1.79 2.89
N LYS A 107 -48.62 -0.89 2.30
CA LYS A 107 -49.29 0.23 3.00
C LYS A 107 -50.75 -0.06 3.35
N LYS A 108 -51.23 -1.29 3.12
CA LYS A 108 -52.60 -1.71 3.45
C LYS A 108 -52.73 -2.37 4.83
N ASP A 109 -51.65 -2.37 5.60
CA ASP A 109 -51.61 -2.79 6.99
C ASP A 109 -51.64 -1.56 7.93
#